data_AF-A0A850ZST0-F1
#
_entry.id   AF-A0A850ZST0-F1
#
_cell.length_a   1.000
_cell.length_b   1.000
_cell.length_c   1.000
_cell.angle_alpha   90.00
_cell.angle_beta   90.00
_cell.angle_gamma   90.00
#
_symmetry.space_group_name_H-M   'P 1'
#
loop_
_entity.id
_entity.type
_entity.pdbx_description
1 polymer ?
#
loop_
_entity_poly.entity_id
_entity_poly.type
_entity_poly.pdbx_seq_one_letter_code
_entity_poly.pdbx_strand_id
1 'polypeptide(L)'
;DCLISSLPCTGKQDLKLGVHKVPVFTRKVKKQLLKEVVQNDKWCVNNKSDQYHTPLPVEEIIRYTEDYIDKDMTYRAFGSNCEHFVKKLRYGGQVSD
;
A
#
# COMPACT_ATOMS: atom_id res chain seq x y z
N ASP A 1 3.89 -10.35 15.16
CA ASP A 1 3.42 -9.13 14.50
C ASP A 1 4.08 -8.93 13.15
N CYS A 2 3.32 -9.12 12.08
CA CYS A 2 3.78 -8.92 10.71
C CYS A 2 3.28 -7.58 10.16
N LEU A 3 4.10 -6.92 9.35
CA LEU A 3 3.73 -5.74 8.56
C LEU A 3 3.50 -6.16 7.11
N ILE A 4 2.41 -5.69 6.52
CA ILE A 4 2.18 -5.81 5.09
C ILE A 4 2.45 -4.45 4.44
N SER A 5 3.43 -4.42 3.55
CA SER A 5 3.88 -3.19 2.89
C SER A 5 4.08 -3.42 1.39
N SER A 6 3.96 -2.37 0.59
CA SER A 6 4.46 -2.39 -0.78
C SER A 6 5.94 -1.99 -0.78
N LEU A 7 6.78 -2.96 -1.13
CA LEU A 7 8.24 -2.85 -1.08
C LEU A 7 8.83 -1.96 -2.20
N PRO A 8 10.15 -1.68 -2.19
CA PRO A 8 10.78 -0.85 -3.20
C PRO A 8 10.48 -1.32 -4.62
N CYS A 9 10.45 -0.34 -5.52
CA CYS A 9 10.13 -0.48 -6.94
C CYS A 9 10.79 -1.73 -7.54
N THR A 10 9.97 -2.71 -7.93
CA THR A 10 10.42 -3.94 -8.61
C THR A 10 10.55 -3.76 -10.11
N GLY A 11 10.00 -2.68 -10.67
CA GLY A 11 10.15 -2.32 -12.08
C GLY A 11 9.70 -0.89 -12.37
N LYS A 12 10.37 -0.23 -13.31
CA LYS A 12 10.03 1.12 -13.82
C LYS A 12 9.79 1.04 -15.32
N GLN A 13 8.65 1.53 -15.78
CA GLN A 13 8.31 1.63 -17.20
C GLN A 13 7.76 3.02 -17.50
N ASP A 14 8.09 3.58 -18.66
CA ASP A 14 7.51 4.86 -19.09
C ASP A 14 6.33 4.59 -20.03
N LEU A 15 5.12 4.88 -19.56
CA LEU A 15 3.92 4.81 -20.39
C LEU A 15 3.80 6.08 -21.22
N LYS A 16 3.70 5.94 -22.55
CA LYS A 16 3.42 7.08 -23.45
C LYS A 16 1.91 7.37 -23.43
N LEU A 17 1.54 8.57 -22.99
CA LEU A 17 0.18 9.10 -23.08
C LEU A 17 0.22 10.33 -23.99
N GLY A 18 0.03 10.10 -25.30
CA GLY A 18 0.25 11.13 -26.32
C GLY A 18 1.72 11.55 -26.40
N VAL A 19 1.98 12.85 -26.25
CA VAL A 19 3.34 13.44 -26.22
C VAL A 19 4.05 13.30 -24.87
N HIS A 20 3.32 12.97 -23.80
CA HIS A 20 3.88 12.90 -22.45
C HIS A 20 4.31 11.46 -22.08
N LYS A 21 5.44 11.34 -21.38
CA LYS A 21 5.90 10.10 -20.76
C LYS A 21 5.57 10.14 -19.28
N VAL A 22 4.80 9.17 -18.80
CA VAL A 22 4.45 9.05 -17.39
C VAL A 22 5.16 7.81 -16.81
N PRO A 23 5.97 7.97 -15.76
CA PRO A 23 6.62 6.82 -15.13
C PRO A 23 5.58 5.99 -14.37
N VAL A 24 5.58 4.70 -14.66
CA VAL A 24 4.83 3.65 -13.98
C VAL A 24 5.79 2.84 -13.14
N PHE A 25 5.49 2.73 -11.86
CA PHE A 25 6.27 1.95 -10.91
C PHE A 25 5.48 0.71 -10.53
N THR A 26 6.13 -0.44 -10.65
CA THR A 26 5.64 -1.70 -10.12
C THR A 26 6.22 -1.90 -8.73
N ARG A 27 5.38 -2.29 -7.78
CA ARG A 27 5.80 -2.66 -6.42
C ARG A 27 5.13 -3.96 -6.02
N LYS A 28 5.88 -4.84 -5.37
CA LYS A 28 5.36 -6.08 -4.82
C LYS A 28 4.90 -5.89 -3.38
N VAL A 29 3.73 -6.40 -3.05
CA VAL A 29 3.25 -6.46 -1.67
C VAL A 29 3.91 -7.63 -0.96
N LYS A 30 4.47 -7.39 0.23
CA LYS A 30 5.08 -8.45 1.05
C LYS A 30 4.56 -8.43 2.47
N LYS A 31 4.45 -9.62 3.08
CA LYS A 31 4.22 -9.84 4.51
C LYS A 31 5.56 -10.17 5.17
N GLN A 32 5.99 -9.34 6.10
CA GLN A 32 7.29 -9.46 6.78
C GLN A 32 7.15 -9.21 8.27
N LEU A 33 8.12 -9.63 9.09
CA LEU A 33 8.10 -9.29 10.51
C LEU A 33 8.29 -7.78 10.69
N LEU A 34 7.49 -7.16 11.56
CA LEU A 34 7.58 -5.71 11.80
C LEU A 34 9.00 -5.29 12.22
N LYS A 35 9.65 -6.11 13.06
CA LYS A 35 11.04 -5.91 13.51
C LYS A 35 12.05 -5.87 12.35
N GLU A 36 11.83 -6.67 11.31
CA GLU A 36 12.72 -6.69 10.14
C GLU A 36 12.53 -5.46 9.24
N VAL A 37 11.30 -4.95 9.17
CA VAL A 37 10.99 -3.77 8.34
C VAL A 37 11.42 -2.48 9.02
N VAL A 38 11.14 -2.35 10.31
CA VAL A 38 11.43 -1.12 11.06
C VAL A 38 12.89 -1.07 11.53
N GLN A 39 13.52 -2.22 11.76
CA GLN A 39 14.90 -2.32 12.25
C GLN A 39 15.09 -1.48 13.52
N ASN A 40 15.87 -0.39 13.43
CA ASN A 40 16.17 0.50 14.56
C ASN A 40 15.37 1.82 14.52
N ASP A 41 14.47 2.00 13.55
CA ASP A 41 13.69 3.23 13.43
C ASP A 41 12.53 3.27 14.43
N LYS A 42 12.09 4.48 14.76
CA LYS A 42 10.90 4.68 15.59
C LYS A 42 9.65 4.46 14.73
N TRP A 43 8.66 3.76 15.28
CA TRP A 43 7.39 3.53 14.62
C TRP A 43 6.23 3.71 15.59
N CYS A 44 5.05 4.01 15.04
CA CYS A 44 3.80 4.06 15.78
C CYS A 44 2.66 3.53 14.91
N VAL A 45 1.62 2.99 15.54
CA VAL A 45 0.35 2.71 14.87
C VAL A 45 -0.33 4.04 14.55
N ASN A 46 -0.67 4.27 13.28
CA ASN A 46 -1.20 5.54 12.81
C ASN A 46 -2.54 5.36 12.08
N ASN A 47 -3.62 5.18 12.83
CA ASN A 47 -4.98 5.05 12.30
C ASN A 47 -5.73 6.40 12.27
N LYS A 48 -5.07 7.47 11.78
CA LYS A 48 -5.63 8.84 11.79
C LYS A 48 -6.99 8.98 11.10
N SER A 49 -7.29 8.15 10.11
CA SER A 49 -8.54 8.23 9.36
C SER A 49 -9.74 7.59 10.06
N ASP A 50 -9.54 6.87 11.17
CA ASP A 50 -10.64 6.26 11.95
C ASP A 50 -11.61 7.33 12.51
N GLN A 51 -11.13 8.56 12.71
CA GLN A 51 -11.97 9.67 13.13
C GLN A 51 -12.96 10.14 12.05
N TYR A 52 -12.71 9.80 10.78
CA TYR A 52 -13.51 10.23 9.63
C TYR A 52 -14.20 9.05 8.92
N HIS A 53 -13.66 7.84 9.04
CA HIS A 53 -14.13 6.66 8.33
C HIS A 53 -14.14 5.45 9.27
N THR A 54 -15.23 4.69 9.23
CA THR A 54 -15.35 3.44 9.96
C THR A 54 -14.46 2.37 9.30
N PRO A 55 -13.50 1.77 10.02
CA PRO A 55 -12.70 0.68 9.48
C PRO A 55 -13.56 -0.57 9.26
N LEU A 56 -13.16 -1.40 8.31
CA LEU A 56 -13.72 -2.74 8.13
C LEU A 56 -13.43 -3.62 9.37
N PRO A 57 -14.21 -4.70 9.59
CA PRO A 57 -13.89 -5.70 10.59
C PRO A 57 -12.46 -6.22 10.41
N VAL A 58 -11.75 -6.48 11.52
CA VAL A 58 -10.34 -6.87 11.51
C VAL A 58 -10.11 -8.12 10.66
N GLU A 59 -11.04 -9.07 10.73
CA GLU A 59 -11.02 -10.31 9.97
C GLU A 59 -11.08 -10.05 8.46
N GLU A 60 -11.88 -9.07 8.02
CA GLU A 60 -11.96 -8.68 6.62
C GLU A 60 -10.69 -7.96 6.16
N ILE A 61 -10.14 -7.08 7.00
CA ILE A 61 -8.87 -6.40 6.71
C ILE A 61 -7.76 -7.44 6.54
N ILE A 62 -7.64 -8.41 7.44
CA ILE A 62 -6.64 -9.48 7.35
C ILE A 62 -6.85 -10.28 6.06
N ARG A 63 -8.07 -10.79 5.82
CA ARG A 63 -8.39 -11.59 4.63
C ARG A 63 -8.05 -10.83 3.34
N TYR A 64 -8.50 -9.59 3.23
CA TYR A 64 -8.19 -8.77 2.06
C TYR A 64 -6.71 -8.51 1.94
N THR A 65 -5.99 -8.25 3.02
CA THR A 65 -4.56 -7.96 2.92
C THR A 65 -3.77 -9.21 2.49
N GLU A 66 -4.18 -10.40 2.93
CA GLU A 66 -3.57 -11.67 2.52
C GLU A 66 -3.77 -11.96 1.04
N ASP A 67 -4.93 -11.60 0.47
CA ASP A 67 -5.18 -11.74 -0.96
C ASP A 67 -4.21 -10.92 -1.82
N TYR A 68 -3.57 -9.87 -1.28
CA TYR A 68 -2.64 -9.04 -2.04
C TYR A 68 -1.17 -9.45 -1.87
N ILE A 69 -0.86 -10.40 -1.00
CA ILE A 69 0.52 -10.87 -0.81
C ILE A 69 1.10 -11.38 -2.12
N ASP A 70 2.34 -10.99 -2.42
CA ASP A 70 3.10 -11.29 -3.62
C ASP A 70 2.54 -10.71 -4.94
N LYS A 71 1.40 -10.02 -4.91
CA LYS A 71 0.87 -9.30 -6.08
C LYS A 71 1.73 -8.09 -6.41
N ASP A 72 1.91 -7.87 -7.71
CA ASP A 72 2.54 -6.69 -8.26
C ASP A 72 1.49 -5.61 -8.50
N MET A 73 1.67 -4.48 -7.82
CA MET A 73 0.82 -3.30 -7.91
C MET A 73 1.51 -2.26 -8.77
N THR A 74 0.83 -1.81 -9.83
CA THR A 74 1.33 -0.73 -10.70
C THR A 74 0.75 0.60 -10.26
N TYR A 75 1.58 1.61 -10.30
CA TYR A 75 1.18 2.94 -9.90
C TYR A 75 1.74 4.00 -10.84
N ARG A 76 0.88 4.97 -11.18
CA ARG A 76 1.26 6.14 -11.97
C ARG A 76 1.78 7.19 -10.98
N ALA A 77 3.04 7.60 -11.13
CA ALA A 77 3.75 8.60 -10.29
C ALA A 77 4.35 8.14 -8.95
N PHE A 78 5.32 8.94 -8.48
CA PHE A 78 6.02 8.79 -7.21
C PHE A 78 5.14 9.26 -6.04
N GLY A 79 5.06 8.47 -4.96
CA GLY A 79 4.63 8.98 -3.64
C GLY A 79 3.22 8.62 -3.16
N SER A 80 2.21 8.50 -4.03
CA SER A 80 0.79 8.38 -3.57
C SER A 80 0.32 6.96 -3.18
N ASN A 81 1.19 5.96 -3.27
CA ASN A 81 0.73 4.59 -3.47
C ASN A 81 0.57 3.76 -2.21
N CYS A 82 1.48 3.93 -1.25
CA CYS A 82 1.44 3.15 -0.01
C CYS A 82 0.25 3.58 0.86
N GLU A 83 0.00 4.88 0.99
CA GLU A 83 -1.10 5.41 1.78
C GLU A 83 -2.46 5.03 1.17
N HIS A 84 -2.62 5.17 -0.16
CA HIS A 84 -3.84 4.78 -0.85
C HIS A 84 -4.11 3.27 -0.72
N PHE A 85 -3.07 2.43 -0.86
CA PHE A 85 -3.19 0.99 -0.69
C PHE A 85 -3.66 0.60 0.71
N VAL A 86 -3.06 1.13 1.77
CA VAL A 86 -3.46 0.80 3.16
C VAL A 86 -4.83 1.37 3.52
N LYS A 87 -5.21 2.54 2.98
CA LYS A 87 -6.57 3.08 3.12
C LYS A 87 -7.60 2.18 2.45
N LYS A 88 -7.30 1.69 1.23
CA LYS A 88 -8.18 0.75 0.52
C LYS A 88 -8.41 -0.54 1.33
N LEU A 89 -7.34 -1.07 1.93
CA LEU A 89 -7.43 -2.26 2.77
C LEU A 89 -8.23 -2.04 4.05
N ARG A 90 -8.04 -0.88 4.71
CA ARG A 90 -8.68 -0.58 6.00
C ARG A 90 -10.15 -0.13 5.88
N TYR A 91 -10.50 0.60 4.82
CA TYR A 91 -11.81 1.25 4.67
C TYR A 91 -12.59 0.78 3.43
N GLY A 92 -12.13 -0.26 2.72
CA GLY A 92 -12.90 -0.86 1.63
C GLY A 92 -12.97 -0.04 0.33
N GLY A 93 -12.00 0.85 0.07
CA GLY A 93 -11.92 1.60 -1.18
C GLY A 93 -13.00 2.68 -1.38
N GLN A 94 -13.77 3.02 -0.34
CA GLN A 94 -14.76 4.11 -0.38
C GLN A 94 -14.15 5.51 -0.16
N VAL A 95 -12.84 5.60 0.07
CA VAL A 95 -12.14 6.89 0.20
C VAL A 95 -11.66 7.30 -1.19
N SER A 96 -12.50 8.05 -1.91
CA SER A 96 -12.10 8.77 -3.12
C SER A 96 -11.01 9.79 -2.77
N ASP A 97 -10.02 9.95 -3.65
CA ASP A 97 -9.02 11.04 -3.60
C ASP A 97 -9.67 12.42 -3.72
#